data_AF-A0A0C3QSM3-F1
#
_entry.id   AF-A0A0C3QSM3-F1
#
_cell.length_a   1.000
_cell.length_b   1.000
_cell.length_c   1.000
_cell.angle_alpha   90.00
_cell.angle_beta   90.00
_cell.angle_gamma   90.00
#
_symmetry.space_group_name_H-M   'P 1'
#
loop_
_entity.id
_entity.type
_entity.pdbx_description
1 polymer ?
#
loop_
_entity_poly.entity_id
_entity_poly.type
_entity_poly.pdbx_seq_one_letter_code
_entity_poly.pdbx_strand_id
1 'polypeptide(L)'
;MGPWKEGLDESERAAAELLRQVVLELIPSVKPRLMEGGYDEDLIDRWSLAAKEEIRTMEPKLYVLWKFGWATRTSEPWSPL
;
A
#
# COMPACT_ATOMS: atom_id res chain seq x y z
N MET A 1 6.63 -6.12 -0.76
CA MET A 1 6.81 -7.41 -0.08
C MET A 1 8.02 -8.06 -0.71
N GLY A 2 9.11 -8.12 0.04
CA GLY A 2 10.39 -8.64 -0.44
C GLY A 2 10.42 -10.17 -0.42
N PRO A 3 11.57 -10.79 -0.73
CA PRO A 3 11.75 -12.22 -0.58
C PRO A 3 11.33 -12.60 0.83
N TRP A 4 10.30 -13.43 0.93
CA TRP A 4 9.80 -13.92 2.21
C TRP A 4 10.97 -14.44 3.01
N LYS A 5 11.01 -14.12 4.29
CA LYS A 5 12.00 -14.67 5.22
C LYS A 5 11.99 -16.20 5.03
N GLU A 6 13.14 -16.81 4.80
CA GLU A 6 13.18 -18.26 4.62
C GLU A 6 12.59 -18.95 5.87
N GLY A 7 11.77 -19.98 5.65
CA GLY A 7 11.16 -20.74 6.74
C GLY A 7 9.85 -20.20 7.30
N LEU A 8 9.08 -19.39 6.55
CA LEU A 8 7.72 -19.00 6.98
C LEU A 8 6.85 -20.22 7.30
N ASP A 9 6.11 -20.12 8.40
CA ASP A 9 5.05 -21.07 8.72
C ASP A 9 3.81 -20.86 7.82
N GLU A 10 2.83 -21.76 7.93
CA GLU A 10 1.62 -21.72 7.09
C GLU A 10 0.76 -20.47 7.33
N SER A 11 0.69 -20.02 8.58
CA SER A 11 -0.07 -18.83 8.97
C SER A 11 0.57 -17.56 8.41
N GLU A 12 1.90 -17.46 8.51
CA GLU A 12 2.66 -16.34 7.95
C GLU A 12 2.52 -16.28 6.44
N ARG A 13 2.53 -17.42 5.74
CA ARG A 13 2.26 -17.49 4.29
C ARG A 13 0.84 -17.07 3.94
N ALA A 14 -0.15 -17.47 4.73
CA ALA A 14 -1.53 -17.05 4.51
C ALA A 14 -1.70 -15.54 4.71
N ALA A 15 -1.14 -14.98 5.79
CA ALA A 15 -1.17 -13.54 6.05
C ALA A 15 -0.45 -12.74 4.96
N ALA A 16 0.70 -13.24 4.50
CA ALA A 16 1.46 -12.73 3.37
C ALA A 16 0.64 -12.64 2.07
N GLU A 17 -0.06 -13.72 1.71
CA GLU A 17 -0.89 -13.77 0.52
C GLU A 17 -2.12 -12.87 0.63
N LEU A 18 -2.75 -12.80 1.82
CA LEU A 18 -3.84 -11.87 2.07
C LEU A 18 -3.37 -10.42 1.92
N LEU A 19 -2.20 -10.08 2.46
CA LEU A 19 -1.62 -8.76 2.30
C LEU A 19 -1.38 -8.43 0.82
N ARG A 20 -0.91 -9.41 0.02
CA ARG A 20 -0.75 -9.24 -1.44
C ARG A 20 -2.04 -8.84 -2.12
N GLN A 21 -3.12 -9.55 -1.82
CA GLN A 21 -4.44 -9.31 -2.39
C GLN A 21 -4.96 -7.92 -1.99
N VAL A 22 -4.88 -7.59 -0.69
CA VAL A 22 -5.30 -6.28 -0.16
C VAL A 22 -4.53 -5.13 -0.83
N VAL A 23 -3.22 -5.27 -1.01
CA VAL A 23 -2.42 -4.20 -1.64
C VAL A 23 -2.78 -4.05 -3.13
N LEU A 24 -3.05 -5.15 -3.85
CA LEU A 24 -3.50 -5.07 -5.26
C LEU A 24 -4.82 -4.32 -5.41
N GLU A 25 -5.73 -4.47 -4.45
CA GLU A 25 -7.00 -3.73 -4.38
C GLU A 25 -6.82 -2.29 -3.94
N LEU A 26 -5.85 -2.01 -3.06
CA LEU A 26 -5.54 -0.66 -2.57
C LEU A 26 -4.97 0.24 -3.66
N ILE A 27 -4.10 -0.26 -4.55
CA ILE A 27 -3.44 0.55 -5.58
C ILE A 27 -4.40 1.45 -6.38
N PRO A 28 -5.50 0.94 -6.98
CA PRO A 28 -6.42 1.80 -7.72
C PRO A 28 -7.16 2.79 -6.82
N SER A 29 -7.36 2.50 -5.53
CA SER A 29 -8.09 3.40 -4.63
C SER A 29 -7.28 4.64 -4.24
N VAL A 30 -5.96 4.65 -4.45
CA VAL A 30 -5.10 5.81 -4.16
C VAL A 30 -5.11 6.85 -5.28
N LYS A 31 -5.58 6.49 -6.49
CA LYS A 31 -5.59 7.37 -7.67
C LYS A 31 -6.27 8.73 -7.41
N PRO A 32 -7.49 8.80 -6.84
CA PRO A 32 -8.13 10.09 -6.58
C PRO A 32 -7.30 11.01 -5.68
N ARG A 33 -6.63 10.45 -4.66
CA ARG A 33 -5.77 11.21 -3.74
C ARG A 33 -4.52 11.77 -4.42
N LEU A 34 -3.95 11.01 -5.35
CA LEU A 34 -2.81 11.48 -6.13
C LEU A 34 -3.24 12.59 -7.11
N MET A 35 -4.41 12.47 -7.72
CA MET A 35 -4.96 13.53 -8.57
C MET A 35 -5.23 14.81 -7.76
N GLU A 36 -5.80 14.71 -6.55
CA GLU A 36 -5.94 15.83 -5.61
C GLU A 36 -4.59 16.51 -5.30
N GLY A 37 -3.51 15.73 -5.27
CA GLY A 37 -2.14 16.21 -5.07
C GLY A 37 -1.48 16.83 -6.30
N GLY A 38 -2.17 16.90 -7.44
CA GLY A 38 -1.69 17.53 -8.67
C GLY A 38 -0.91 16.61 -9.60
N TYR A 39 -0.94 15.29 -9.38
CA TYR A 39 -0.32 14.33 -10.31
C TYR A 39 -1.20 14.07 -11.52
N ASP A 40 -0.55 13.92 -12.68
CA ASP A 40 -1.20 13.62 -13.96
C ASP A 40 -1.79 12.20 -14.00
N GLU A 41 -2.94 12.04 -14.66
CA GLU A 41 -3.68 10.77 -14.68
C GLU A 41 -2.91 9.65 -15.39
N ASP A 42 -2.32 9.93 -16.56
CA ASP A 42 -1.54 8.95 -17.33
C ASP A 42 -0.28 8.53 -16.57
N LEU A 43 0.31 9.44 -15.79
CA LEU A 43 1.42 9.11 -14.90
C LEU A 43 0.98 8.16 -13.78
N ILE A 44 -0.15 8.44 -13.12
CA ILE A 44 -0.69 7.58 -12.05
C ILE A 44 -1.04 6.19 -12.57
N ASP A 45 -1.62 6.09 -13.77
CA ASP A 45 -2.00 4.81 -14.36
C ASP A 45 -0.76 3.96 -14.71
N ARG A 46 0.30 4.58 -15.21
CA ARG A 46 1.59 3.89 -15.45
C ARG A 46 2.21 3.38 -14.15
N TRP A 47 2.23 4.19 -13.10
CA TRP A 47 2.72 3.75 -11.78
C TRP A 47 1.87 2.63 -11.20
N SER A 48 0.55 2.73 -11.32
CA SER A 48 -0.39 1.71 -10.84
C SER A 48 -0.20 0.38 -11.55
N LEU A 49 0.04 0.42 -12.88
CA LEU A 49 0.32 -0.78 -13.66
C LEU A 49 1.64 -1.43 -13.24
N ALA A 50 2.71 -0.64 -13.14
CA ALA A 50 4.03 -1.13 -12.71
C ALA A 50 3.98 -1.72 -11.29
N ALA A 51 3.36 -1.02 -10.33
CA ALA A 51 3.22 -1.49 -8.96
C ALA A 51 2.42 -2.80 -8.86
N LYS A 52 1.33 -2.94 -9.63
CA LYS A 52 0.56 -4.19 -9.69
C LYS A 52 1.39 -5.34 -10.25
N GLU A 53 2.18 -5.09 -11.28
CA GLU A 53 3.02 -6.12 -11.89
C GLU A 53 4.06 -6.63 -10.91
N GLU A 54 4.76 -5.73 -10.21
CA GLU A 54 5.76 -6.12 -9.21
C GLU A 54 5.18 -6.92 -8.04
N ILE A 55 3.96 -6.60 -7.62
CA ILE A 55 3.28 -7.35 -6.54
C ILE A 55 2.81 -8.72 -7.04
N ARG A 56 2.49 -8.86 -8.33
CA ARG A 56 2.12 -10.15 -8.92
C ARG A 56 3.34 -11.05 -9.11
N THR A 57 4.43 -10.50 -9.63
CA THR A 57 5.67 -11.25 -9.89
C THR A 57 6.53 -11.41 -8.65
N MET A 58 6.26 -10.65 -7.59
CA MET A 58 7.09 -10.56 -6.38
C MET A 58 8.52 -10.10 -6.68
N GLU A 59 8.70 -9.36 -7.79
CA GLU A 59 9.97 -8.78 -8.21
C GLU A 59 9.91 -7.25 -8.06
N PRO A 60 10.28 -6.70 -6.90
CA PRO A 60 10.20 -5.26 -6.67
C PRO A 60 11.21 -4.50 -7.53
N LYS A 61 10.73 -3.47 -8.25
CA LYS A 61 11.54 -2.47 -8.97
C LYS A 61 11.18 -1.04 -8.54
N LEU A 62 10.00 -0.86 -7.92
CA LEU A 62 9.53 0.34 -7.27
C LEU A 62 9.72 0.23 -5.76
N TYR A 63 10.35 1.27 -5.20
CA TYR A 63 10.49 1.43 -3.76
C TYR A 63 9.48 2.46 -3.29
N VAL A 64 8.55 2.03 -2.45
CA VAL A 64 7.60 2.92 -1.78
C VAL A 64 7.97 3.00 -0.30
N LEU A 65 8.26 4.21 0.16
CA LEU A 65 8.37 4.51 1.59
C LEU A 65 7.00 4.94 2.13
N TRP A 66 6.41 4.08 2.95
CA TRP A 66 5.21 4.45 3.69
C TRP A 66 5.60 5.11 5.02
N LYS A 67 5.20 6.36 5.21
CA LYS A 67 5.26 7.03 6.52
C LYS A 67 3.87 6.95 7.14
N PHE A 68 3.74 6.16 8.19
CA PHE A 68 2.49 6.06 8.95
C PHE A 68 2.52 7.04 10.12
N GLY A 69 1.40 7.73 10.34
CA GLY A 69 1.11 8.48 11.55
C GLY A 69 -0.17 7.92 12.17
N TRP A 70 -0.15 7.67 13.47
CA TRP A 70 -1.33 7.22 14.22
C TRP A 70 -1.77 8.32 15.15
N ALA A 71 -3.07 8.61 15.16
CA ALA A 71 -3.70 9.43 16.19
C ALA A 71 -4.44 8.49 17.14
N THR A 72 -4.07 8.49 18.42
CA THR A 72 -4.87 7.86 19.47
C THR A 72 -5.97 8.82 19.87
N ARG A 73 -7.22 8.37 19.86
CA ARG A 73 -8.34 9.14 20.41
C ARG A 73 -8.08 9.35 21.90
N THR A 74 -7.90 10.60 22.32
CA THR A 74 -7.79 10.95 23.73
C THR A 74 -9.16 10.85 24.39
N SER A 75 -9.19 10.69 25.72
CA SER A 75 -10.43 10.69 26.49
C SER A 75 -11.10 12.06 26.56
N GLU A 76 -10.40 13.11 26.09
CA GLU A 76 -10.90 14.47 26.13
C GLU A 76 -11.93 14.72 25.03
N PRO A 77 -13.03 15.44 25.33
CA PRO A 77 -13.98 15.85 24.32
C PRO A 77 -13.29 16.73 23.27
N TRP A 78 -13.59 16.48 21.99
CA TRP A 78 -13.11 17.33 20.90
C TRP A 78 -13.65 18.76 21.09
N SER A 79 -12.75 19.74 21.12
CA SER A 79 -13.09 21.18 21.09
C SER A 79 -12.50 21.79 19.83
N PRO A 80 -13.29 22.48 19.00
CA PRO A 80 -12.73 23.34 17.97
C PRO A 80 -12.01 24.52 18.65
N LEU A 81 -10.85 24.90 18.11
CA LEU A 81 -10.17 26.16 18.41
C LEU A 81 -10.95 27.35 17.86
#